data_AF-A0A835BAP9-F1
#
_entry.id   AF-A0A835BAP9-F1
#
_cell.length_a   1.000
_cell.length_b   1.000
_cell.length_c   1.000
_cell.angle_alpha   90.00
_cell.angle_beta   90.00
_cell.angle_gamma   90.00
#
_symmetry.space_group_name_H-M   'P 1'
#
loop_
_entity.id
_entity.type
_entity.pdbx_description
1 polymer ?
#
loop_
_entity_poly.entity_id
_entity_poly.type
_entity_poly.pdbx_seq_one_letter_code
_entity_poly.pdbx_strand_id
1 'polypeptide(L)'
;MAALAFLLRHGRRAHAHGLPLARALSTTAASTDSGATSLSVARRRLRREFDPDRVVSILETMDAASLSNRASATRNALTIAARRLSHAGRYADAEALISSYLPACTNETHLAAVLCCYASANLPEKALDAFRSTVPSLPTPISPHPLNALLSTFLKCRSHQRVISLFGELCKEFSITPNVTSYGVLIKAYCMTGNDAKAK
;
A
#
# COMPACT_ATOMS: atom_id res chain seq x y z
N MET A 1 6.10 -4.34 15.18
CA MET A 1 5.19 -4.69 16.30
C MET A 1 4.37 -3.51 16.85
N ALA A 2 4.86 -2.26 16.87
CA ALA A 2 4.11 -1.13 17.44
C ALA A 2 2.97 -0.57 16.57
N ALA A 3 3.11 -0.58 15.24
CA ALA A 3 2.11 0.00 14.33
C ALA A 3 0.78 -0.79 14.28
N LEU A 4 0.84 -2.13 14.26
CA LEU A 4 -0.33 -3.00 14.32
C LEU A 4 -1.06 -2.91 15.68
N ALA A 5 -0.32 -2.73 16.77
CA ALA A 5 -0.92 -2.51 18.10
C ALA A 5 -1.66 -1.16 18.20
N PHE A 6 -1.28 -0.16 17.40
CA PHE A 6 -1.99 1.12 17.31
C PHE A 6 -3.36 0.97 16.61
N LEU A 7 -3.44 0.15 15.56
CA LEU A 7 -4.69 -0.18 14.85
C LEU A 7 -5.73 -0.79 15.80
N LEU A 8 -5.29 -1.64 16.73
CA LEU A 8 -6.15 -2.27 17.74
C LEU A 8 -6.69 -1.27 18.78
N ARG A 9 -5.95 -0.20 19.09
CA ARG A 9 -6.40 0.83 20.06
C ARG A 9 -7.46 1.75 19.48
N HIS A 10 -7.41 2.02 18.18
CA HIS A 10 -8.41 2.85 17.50
C HIS A 10 -9.66 2.05 17.06
N GLY A 11 -9.51 0.79 16.63
CA GLY A 11 -10.66 -0.07 16.30
C GLY A 11 -11.55 -0.43 17.49
N ARG A 12 -10.98 -0.52 18.71
CA ARG A 12 -11.75 -0.86 19.93
C ARG A 12 -12.59 0.28 20.50
N ARG A 13 -12.51 1.51 19.99
CA ARG A 13 -13.26 2.66 20.52
C ARG A 13 -14.65 2.88 19.92
N ALA A 14 -15.10 2.07 18.95
CA ALA A 14 -16.35 2.35 18.22
C ALA A 14 -17.56 1.46 18.55
N HIS A 15 -17.47 0.46 19.43
CA HIS A 15 -18.65 -0.36 19.78
C HIS A 15 -18.73 -0.71 21.27
N ALA A 16 -19.32 0.19 22.05
CA ALA A 16 -20.01 -0.15 23.27
C ALA A 16 -21.46 0.32 23.09
N HIS A 17 -22.41 -0.61 22.91
CA HIS A 17 -23.81 -0.57 23.35
C HIS A 17 -24.61 -1.71 22.68
N GLY A 18 -25.29 -2.54 23.49
CA GLY A 18 -26.48 -3.27 23.05
C GLY A 18 -26.44 -4.80 22.99
N LEU A 19 -26.40 -5.43 24.17
CA LEU A 19 -27.00 -6.69 24.67
C LEU A 19 -27.25 -7.96 23.78
N PRO A 20 -27.21 -9.17 24.39
CA PRO A 20 -27.16 -10.47 23.72
C PRO A 20 -28.52 -11.19 23.65
N LEU A 21 -28.67 -12.16 22.74
CA LEU A 21 -29.59 -13.29 22.92
C LEU A 21 -29.18 -14.49 22.02
N ALA A 22 -29.18 -15.65 22.66
CA ALA A 22 -28.79 -16.99 22.20
C ALA A 22 -29.56 -17.45 20.94
N ARG A 23 -29.20 -18.51 20.19
CA ARG A 23 -28.92 -19.89 20.65
C ARG A 23 -28.61 -20.79 19.43
N ALA A 24 -27.75 -21.81 19.66
CA ALA A 24 -27.77 -23.16 19.04
C ALA A 24 -27.47 -23.29 17.52
N LEU A 25 -26.70 -24.25 16.99
CA LEU A 25 -26.06 -25.50 17.44
C LEU A 25 -24.92 -25.79 16.44
N SER A 26 -23.81 -26.38 16.91
CA SER A 26 -23.04 -27.44 16.23
C SER A 26 -21.74 -27.75 16.98
N THR A 27 -21.80 -28.78 17.81
CA THR A 27 -20.74 -29.79 17.99
C THR A 27 -20.42 -30.40 16.61
N THR A 28 -19.21 -30.76 16.19
CA THR A 28 -18.02 -31.27 16.88
C THR A 28 -16.87 -31.19 15.87
N ALA A 29 -15.70 -30.70 16.28
CA ALA A 29 -14.36 -31.09 15.85
C ALA A 29 -13.41 -29.91 16.12
N ALA A 30 -12.95 -29.85 17.37
CA ALA A 30 -11.70 -29.18 17.68
C ALA A 30 -10.58 -29.94 16.96
N SER A 31 -10.24 -29.51 15.75
CA SER A 31 -8.88 -29.64 15.25
C SER A 31 -8.21 -28.30 15.49
N THR A 32 -7.57 -28.20 16.65
CA THR A 32 -6.42 -27.32 16.86
C THR A 32 -5.39 -27.69 15.81
N ASP A 33 -5.38 -26.96 14.69
CA ASP A 33 -4.22 -26.88 13.83
C ASP A 33 -3.83 -25.41 13.76
N SER A 34 -2.91 -25.05 14.66
CA SER A 34 -2.08 -23.85 14.55
C SER A 34 -1.16 -24.01 13.33
N GLY A 35 -1.75 -24.04 12.14
CA GLY A 35 -1.07 -24.23 10.87
C GLY A 35 -1.12 -22.94 10.08
N ALA A 36 0.04 -22.31 9.86
CA ALA A 36 0.19 -21.12 9.04
C ALA A 36 -0.68 -21.20 7.77
N THR A 37 -1.72 -20.36 7.69
CA THR A 37 -2.62 -20.40 6.54
C THR A 37 -1.82 -20.13 5.27
N SER A 38 -1.95 -21.00 4.27
CA SER A 38 -1.22 -20.83 3.01
C SER A 38 -1.52 -19.46 2.40
N LEU A 39 -0.48 -18.73 2.04
CA LEU A 39 -0.52 -17.38 1.46
C LEU A 39 -1.53 -17.23 0.30
N SER A 40 -1.75 -18.31 -0.46
CA SER A 40 -2.77 -18.36 -1.53
C SER A 40 -4.20 -18.32 -0.99
N VAL A 41 -4.47 -19.01 0.12
CA VAL A 41 -5.77 -19.04 0.80
C VAL A 41 -6.05 -17.69 1.45
N ALA A 42 -5.09 -17.12 2.18
CA ALA A 42 -5.23 -15.79 2.78
C ALA A 42 -5.56 -14.73 1.72
N ARG A 43 -4.86 -14.74 0.56
CA ARG A 43 -5.20 -13.86 -0.57
C ARG A 43 -6.60 -14.08 -1.12
N ARG A 44 -7.02 -15.33 -1.27
CA ARG A 44 -8.36 -15.65 -1.76
C ARG A 44 -9.43 -15.07 -0.83
N ARG A 45 -9.20 -15.12 0.47
CA ARG A 45 -10.07 -14.53 1.50
C ARG A 45 -10.06 -13.00 1.44
N LEU A 46 -8.88 -12.36 1.42
CA LEU A 46 -8.75 -10.90 1.29
C LEU A 46 -9.47 -10.32 0.08
N ARG A 47 -9.52 -11.05 -1.05
CA ARG A 47 -10.28 -10.59 -2.22
C ARG A 47 -11.79 -10.54 -2.00
N ARG A 48 -12.33 -11.41 -1.15
CA ARG A 48 -13.76 -11.57 -0.90
C ARG A 48 -14.21 -10.82 0.36
N GLU A 49 -13.27 -10.52 1.27
CA GLU A 49 -13.57 -9.77 2.48
C GLU A 49 -13.67 -8.27 2.19
N PHE A 50 -14.74 -7.66 2.69
CA PHE A 50 -15.02 -6.24 2.53
C PHE A 50 -14.90 -5.47 3.86
N ASP A 51 -15.07 -6.18 4.98
CA ASP A 51 -14.93 -5.63 6.32
C ASP A 51 -13.46 -5.30 6.62
N PRO A 52 -13.13 -4.04 6.97
CA PRO A 52 -11.75 -3.63 7.26
C PRO A 52 -11.14 -4.36 8.46
N ASP A 53 -11.93 -4.68 9.49
CA ASP A 53 -11.40 -5.33 10.70
C ASP A 53 -11.01 -6.79 10.44
N ARG A 54 -11.80 -7.48 9.61
CA ARG A 54 -11.48 -8.84 9.16
C ARG A 54 -10.30 -8.89 8.20
N VAL A 55 -10.12 -7.85 7.39
CA VAL A 55 -8.93 -7.72 6.53
C VAL A 55 -7.65 -7.61 7.35
N VAL A 56 -7.68 -6.84 8.44
CA VAL A 56 -6.52 -6.72 9.36
C VAL A 56 -6.25 -8.04 10.06
N SER A 57 -7.28 -8.74 10.58
CA SER A 57 -7.08 -10.02 11.26
C SER A 57 -6.53 -11.11 10.31
N ILE A 58 -6.98 -11.15 9.05
CA ILE A 58 -6.41 -12.06 8.04
C ILE A 58 -4.94 -11.74 7.81
N LEU A 59 -4.53 -10.46 7.77
CA LEU A 59 -3.12 -10.09 7.63
C LEU A 59 -2.30 -10.43 8.88
N GLU A 60 -2.86 -10.32 10.07
CA GLU A 60 -2.18 -10.70 11.32
C GLU A 60 -1.88 -12.20 11.39
N THR A 61 -2.78 -13.03 10.84
CA THR A 61 -2.51 -14.49 10.71
C THR A 61 -1.41 -14.83 9.71
N MET A 62 -0.91 -13.84 8.96
CA MET A 62 0.21 -13.98 8.03
C MET A 62 1.46 -13.46 8.71
N ASP A 63 2.41 -14.33 9.04
CA ASP A 63 3.67 -13.91 9.65
C ASP A 63 4.35 -12.81 8.82
N ALA A 64 4.69 -11.68 9.44
CA ALA A 64 5.36 -10.56 8.78
C ALA A 64 6.68 -10.98 8.11
N ALA A 65 7.35 -12.01 8.63
CA ALA A 65 8.54 -12.62 8.03
C ALA A 65 8.25 -13.30 6.68
N SER A 66 7.07 -13.92 6.52
CA SER A 66 6.66 -14.54 5.25
C SER A 66 6.33 -13.51 4.16
N LEU A 67 5.93 -12.31 4.58
CA LEU A 67 5.64 -11.16 3.72
C LEU A 67 6.92 -10.39 3.35
N SER A 68 7.87 -10.24 4.26
CA SER A 68 9.11 -9.50 3.97
C SER A 68 9.95 -10.15 2.86
N ASN A 69 9.91 -11.48 2.72
CA ASN A 69 10.78 -12.22 1.80
C ASN A 69 10.21 -12.36 0.36
N ARG A 70 9.00 -11.85 0.08
CA ARG A 70 8.35 -12.05 -1.23
C ARG A 70 7.60 -10.79 -1.69
N ALA A 71 8.35 -9.83 -2.23
CA ALA A 71 7.89 -8.51 -2.68
C ALA A 71 6.53 -8.51 -3.41
N SER A 72 6.40 -9.33 -4.47
CA SER A 72 5.19 -9.39 -5.32
C SER A 72 3.97 -9.93 -4.56
N ALA A 73 4.24 -10.86 -3.65
CA ALA A 73 3.26 -11.56 -2.87
C ALA A 73 2.64 -10.67 -1.78
N THR A 74 3.49 -9.88 -1.15
CA THR A 74 3.16 -8.89 -0.12
C THR A 74 2.48 -7.69 -0.73
N ARG A 75 2.98 -7.22 -1.89
CA ARG A 75 2.34 -6.17 -2.68
C ARG A 75 0.85 -6.44 -2.88
N ASN A 76 0.47 -7.64 -3.31
CA ASN A 76 -0.93 -7.94 -3.63
C ASN A 76 -1.85 -7.95 -2.39
N ALA A 77 -1.43 -8.59 -1.30
CA ALA A 77 -2.22 -8.63 -0.07
C ALA A 77 -2.30 -7.23 0.58
N LEU A 78 -1.15 -6.55 0.68
CA LEU A 78 -1.03 -5.19 1.20
C LEU A 78 -1.86 -4.19 0.40
N THR A 79 -1.82 -4.27 -0.93
CA THR A 79 -2.61 -3.42 -1.83
C THR A 79 -4.11 -3.59 -1.59
N ILE A 80 -4.58 -4.84 -1.46
CA ILE A 80 -6.00 -5.11 -1.20
C ILE A 80 -6.39 -4.52 0.15
N ALA A 81 -5.61 -4.77 1.20
CA ALA A 81 -5.92 -4.29 2.54
C ALA A 81 -5.89 -2.77 2.64
N ALA A 82 -4.84 -2.13 2.12
CA ALA A 82 -4.71 -0.68 2.03
C ALA A 82 -5.91 -0.05 1.31
N ARG A 83 -6.35 -0.65 0.19
CA ARG A 83 -7.52 -0.18 -0.55
C ARG A 83 -8.81 -0.31 0.26
N ARG A 84 -8.99 -1.39 1.02
CA ARG A 84 -10.17 -1.59 1.86
C ARG A 84 -10.22 -0.60 3.02
N LEU A 85 -9.10 -0.40 3.72
CA LEU A 85 -8.98 0.58 4.79
C LEU A 85 -9.27 2.00 4.28
N SER A 86 -8.75 2.35 3.11
CA SER A 86 -9.02 3.62 2.44
C SER A 86 -10.50 3.82 2.09
N HIS A 87 -11.17 2.79 1.54
CA HIS A 87 -12.61 2.84 1.28
C HIS A 87 -13.47 2.95 2.56
N ALA A 88 -12.97 2.44 3.68
CA ALA A 88 -13.61 2.59 5.00
C ALA A 88 -13.28 3.94 5.67
N GLY A 89 -12.54 4.85 5.00
CA GLY A 89 -12.11 6.13 5.57
C GLY A 89 -10.99 6.02 6.63
N ARG A 90 -10.44 4.83 6.84
CA ARG A 90 -9.39 4.54 7.84
C ARG A 90 -8.00 4.79 7.25
N TYR A 91 -7.74 6.02 6.82
CA TYR A 91 -6.49 6.40 6.16
C TYR A 91 -5.26 6.27 7.07
N ALA A 92 -5.38 6.67 8.33
CA ALA A 92 -4.30 6.55 9.32
C ALA A 92 -3.89 5.09 9.53
N ASP A 93 -4.86 4.19 9.52
CA ASP A 93 -4.62 2.77 9.69
C ASP A 93 -3.93 2.16 8.46
N ALA A 94 -4.36 2.57 7.26
CA ALA A 94 -3.69 2.19 6.01
C ALA A 94 -2.25 2.70 5.97
N GLU A 95 -2.01 3.94 6.39
CA GLU A 95 -0.67 4.53 6.49
C GLU A 95 0.20 3.72 7.46
N ALA A 96 -0.24 3.55 8.70
CA ALA A 96 0.53 2.82 9.73
C ALA A 96 0.89 1.41 9.28
N LEU A 97 -0.04 0.73 8.61
CA LEU A 97 0.17 -0.60 8.05
C LEU A 97 1.24 -0.55 6.96
N ILE A 98 1.13 0.33 5.96
CA ILE A 98 2.10 0.42 4.85
C ILE A 98 3.48 0.86 5.36
N SER A 99 3.54 1.88 6.22
CA SER A 99 4.78 2.41 6.79
C SER A 99 5.55 1.37 7.60
N SER A 100 4.86 0.39 8.20
CA SER A 100 5.52 -0.71 8.91
C SER A 100 6.42 -1.59 8.03
N TYR A 101 6.20 -1.59 6.70
CA TYR A 101 6.99 -2.31 5.72
C TYR A 101 8.10 -1.47 5.08
N LEU A 102 8.14 -0.16 5.36
CA LEU A 102 9.15 0.74 4.79
C LEU A 102 10.58 0.39 5.21
N PRO A 103 10.88 0.04 6.49
CA PRO A 103 12.23 -0.35 6.91
C PRO A 103 12.76 -1.62 6.24
N ALA A 104 11.88 -2.47 5.70
CA ALA A 104 12.26 -3.69 4.98
C ALA A 104 12.57 -3.45 3.49
N CYS A 105 12.47 -2.21 3.01
CA CYS A 105 12.72 -1.86 1.61
C CYS A 105 14.22 -1.73 1.34
N THR A 106 14.88 -2.85 1.07
CA THR A 106 16.30 -2.89 0.69
C THR A 106 16.54 -2.71 -0.82
N ASN A 107 15.49 -2.87 -1.63
CA ASN A 107 15.58 -2.91 -3.09
C ASN A 107 14.59 -1.93 -3.73
N GLU A 108 14.93 -1.41 -4.91
CA GLU A 108 14.06 -0.54 -5.71
C GLU A 108 12.68 -1.16 -5.99
N THR A 109 12.63 -2.47 -6.27
CA THR A 109 11.38 -3.21 -6.51
C THR A 109 10.49 -3.25 -5.26
N HIS A 110 11.10 -3.32 -4.07
CA HIS A 110 10.35 -3.30 -2.81
C HIS A 110 9.75 -1.91 -2.58
N LEU A 111 10.56 -0.85 -2.79
CA LEU A 111 10.09 0.52 -2.70
C LEU A 111 8.94 0.78 -3.70
N ALA A 112 9.10 0.41 -4.97
CA ALA A 112 8.07 0.56 -5.99
C ALA A 112 6.76 -0.17 -5.62
N ALA A 113 6.86 -1.35 -5.02
CA ALA A 113 5.71 -2.09 -4.53
C ALA A 113 4.99 -1.37 -3.38
N VAL A 114 5.73 -0.79 -2.42
CA VAL A 114 5.17 0.00 -1.32
C VAL A 114 4.50 1.27 -1.82
N LEU A 115 5.10 1.98 -2.77
CA LEU A 115 4.49 3.14 -3.42
C LEU A 115 3.16 2.79 -4.10
N CYS A 116 3.09 1.64 -4.78
CA CYS A 116 1.83 1.15 -5.33
C CYS A 116 0.76 0.86 -4.27
N CYS A 117 1.15 0.48 -3.05
CA CYS A 117 0.23 0.28 -1.94
C CYS A 117 -0.32 1.63 -1.43
N TYR A 118 0.52 2.68 -1.32
CA TYR A 118 0.05 4.03 -1.02
C TYR A 118 -0.91 4.57 -2.07
N ALA A 119 -0.67 4.30 -3.36
CA ALA A 119 -1.63 4.65 -4.42
C ALA A 119 -3.00 4.00 -4.21
N SER A 120 -3.00 2.76 -3.72
CA SER A 120 -4.22 2.00 -3.46
C SER A 120 -4.92 2.47 -2.19
N ALA A 121 -4.17 3.05 -1.24
CA ALA A 121 -4.68 3.73 -0.06
C ALA A 121 -5.19 5.16 -0.33
N ASN A 122 -5.01 5.69 -1.55
CA ASN A 122 -5.27 7.09 -1.90
C ASN A 122 -4.47 8.10 -1.04
N LEU A 123 -3.19 7.78 -0.78
CA LEU A 123 -2.27 8.59 0.05
C LEU A 123 -1.01 8.99 -0.74
N PRO A 124 -1.13 9.87 -1.75
CA PRO A 124 -0.01 10.20 -2.64
C PRO A 124 1.09 11.01 -1.95
N GLU A 125 0.77 11.93 -1.05
CA GLU A 125 1.77 12.75 -0.34
C GLU A 125 2.63 11.89 0.60
N LYS A 126 2.03 10.93 1.30
CA LYS A 126 2.78 9.94 2.10
C LYS A 126 3.70 9.05 1.25
N ALA A 127 3.31 8.79 0.00
CA ALA A 127 4.17 8.08 -0.94
C ALA A 127 5.41 8.90 -1.33
N LEU A 128 5.28 10.23 -1.45
CA LEU A 128 6.39 11.14 -1.72
C LEU A 128 7.36 11.18 -0.53
N ASP A 129 6.85 11.28 0.69
CA ASP A 129 7.67 11.24 1.91
C ASP A 129 8.45 9.92 2.01
N ALA A 130 7.77 8.80 1.75
CA ALA A 130 8.38 7.48 1.71
C ALA A 130 9.47 7.36 0.63
N PHE A 131 9.24 7.91 -0.56
CA PHE A 131 10.23 7.96 -1.63
C PHE A 131 11.47 8.77 -1.20
N ARG A 132 11.27 10.01 -0.74
CA ARG A 132 12.37 10.90 -0.33
C ARG A 132 13.21 10.34 0.80
N SER A 133 12.58 9.68 1.77
CA SER A 133 13.28 9.06 2.89
C SER A 133 14.05 7.78 2.50
N THR A 134 13.57 7.02 1.52
CA THR A 134 14.14 5.69 1.19
C THR A 134 15.16 5.75 0.06
N VAL A 135 14.94 6.60 -0.96
CA VAL A 135 15.81 6.66 -2.16
C VAL A 135 17.29 6.91 -1.84
N PRO A 136 17.67 7.82 -0.90
CA PRO A 136 19.07 8.03 -0.54
C PRO A 136 19.78 6.79 0.03
N SER A 137 19.02 5.82 0.55
CA SER A 137 19.57 4.58 1.12
C SER A 137 19.72 3.44 0.11
N LEU A 138 19.20 3.62 -1.10
CA LEU A 138 19.25 2.59 -2.15
C LEU A 138 20.61 2.61 -2.87
N PRO A 139 21.02 1.46 -3.45
CA PRO A 139 22.26 1.39 -4.23
C PRO A 139 22.21 2.33 -5.44
N THR A 140 23.28 3.09 -5.65
CA THR A 140 23.46 3.95 -6.83
C THR A 140 24.11 3.16 -7.99
N PRO A 141 23.76 3.43 -9.25
CA PRO A 141 22.84 4.47 -9.73
C PRO A 141 21.37 4.08 -9.55
N ILE A 142 20.56 5.04 -9.09
CA ILE A 142 19.12 4.85 -8.92
C ILE A 142 18.46 4.75 -10.29
N SER A 143 17.72 3.68 -10.53
CA SER A 143 16.98 3.51 -11.78
C SER A 143 15.72 4.41 -11.80
N PRO A 144 15.14 4.69 -12.98
CA PRO A 144 13.86 5.40 -13.06
C PRO A 144 12.67 4.57 -12.53
N HIS A 145 12.86 3.33 -12.08
CA HIS A 145 11.77 2.45 -11.68
C HIS A 145 10.98 2.96 -10.45
N PRO A 146 11.61 3.36 -9.32
CA PRO A 146 10.88 3.93 -8.19
C PRO A 146 10.21 5.26 -8.53
N LEU A 147 10.86 6.09 -9.37
CA LEU A 147 10.29 7.36 -9.85
C LEU A 147 9.00 7.09 -10.64
N ASN A 148 9.02 6.15 -11.59
CA ASN A 148 7.85 5.78 -12.38
C ASN A 148 6.71 5.24 -11.51
N ALA A 149 7.05 4.46 -10.48
CA ALA A 149 6.08 3.98 -9.51
C ALA A 149 5.43 5.15 -8.77
N LEU A 150 6.23 6.10 -8.26
CA LEU A 150 5.75 7.31 -7.56
C LEU A 150 4.86 8.18 -8.46
N LEU A 151 5.31 8.54 -9.66
CA LEU A 151 4.49 9.35 -10.57
C LEU A 151 3.16 8.66 -10.92
N SER A 152 3.19 7.33 -11.05
CA SER A 152 1.98 6.53 -11.23
C SER A 152 1.06 6.54 -10.02
N THR A 153 1.57 6.73 -8.78
CA THR A 153 0.72 6.87 -7.59
C THR A 153 -0.10 8.15 -7.65
N PHE A 154 0.55 9.28 -7.92
CA PHE A 154 -0.10 10.59 -8.07
C PHE A 154 -1.12 10.58 -9.21
N LEU A 155 -0.79 9.93 -10.33
CA LEU A 155 -1.71 9.78 -11.45
C LEU A 155 -2.97 8.99 -11.07
N LYS A 156 -2.82 7.88 -10.32
CA LYS A 156 -3.95 7.07 -9.83
C LYS A 156 -4.81 7.82 -8.81
N CYS A 157 -4.19 8.65 -7.97
CA CYS A 157 -4.87 9.50 -6.99
C CYS A 157 -5.42 10.81 -7.61
N ARG A 158 -5.53 10.88 -8.95
CA ARG A 158 -6.07 12.02 -9.71
C ARG A 158 -5.34 13.35 -9.48
N SER A 159 -4.12 13.31 -8.95
CA SER A 159 -3.29 14.47 -8.65
C SER A 159 -2.41 14.84 -9.85
N HIS A 160 -3.01 15.01 -11.03
CA HIS A 160 -2.30 15.11 -12.31
C HIS A 160 -1.38 16.33 -12.41
N GLN A 161 -1.80 17.49 -11.90
CA GLN A 161 -0.97 18.70 -11.87
C GLN A 161 0.31 18.49 -11.05
N ARG A 162 0.22 17.72 -9.97
CA ARG A 162 1.36 17.40 -9.11
C ARG A 162 2.37 16.49 -9.80
N VAL A 163 1.92 15.59 -10.67
CA VAL A 163 2.83 14.76 -11.50
C VAL A 163 3.74 15.65 -12.34
N ILE A 164 3.18 16.70 -12.95
CA ILE A 164 3.92 17.64 -13.81
C ILE A 164 4.97 18.41 -13.00
N SER A 165 4.61 18.92 -11.82
CA SER A 165 5.55 19.65 -10.96
C SER A 165 6.66 18.73 -10.42
N LEU A 166 6.30 17.54 -9.95
CA LEU A 166 7.23 16.60 -9.32
C LEU A 166 8.20 15.96 -10.31
N PHE A 167 7.81 15.81 -11.59
CA PHE A 167 8.65 15.17 -12.59
C PHE A 167 10.03 15.85 -12.69
N GLY A 168 10.03 17.17 -12.94
CA GLY A 168 11.28 17.92 -13.06
C GLY A 168 12.03 18.06 -11.74
N GLU A 169 11.30 18.21 -10.64
CA GLU A 169 11.86 18.34 -9.29
C GLU A 169 12.63 17.09 -8.88
N LEU A 170 12.00 15.91 -8.93
CA LEU A 170 12.58 14.66 -8.45
C LEU A 170 13.71 14.15 -9.35
N CYS A 171 13.62 14.37 -10.67
CA CYS A 171 14.70 14.01 -11.58
C CYS A 171 15.98 14.81 -11.27
N LYS A 172 15.84 16.09 -10.92
CA LYS A 172 16.96 16.94 -10.50
C LYS A 172 17.45 16.58 -9.10
N GLU A 173 16.53 16.43 -8.15
CA GLU A 173 16.83 16.15 -6.73
C GLU A 173 17.64 14.85 -6.57
N PHE A 174 17.25 13.78 -7.27
CA PHE A 174 17.89 12.46 -7.16
C PHE A 174 18.79 12.10 -8.33
N SER A 175 19.04 13.05 -9.26
CA SER A 175 19.82 12.82 -10.49
C SER A 175 19.36 11.59 -11.28
N ILE A 176 18.05 11.35 -11.33
CA ILE A 176 17.44 10.21 -12.04
C ILE A 176 17.19 10.62 -13.48
N THR A 177 17.75 9.85 -14.43
CA THR A 177 17.47 10.04 -15.87
C THR A 177 16.12 9.39 -16.21
N PRO A 178 15.11 10.16 -16.62
CA PRO A 178 13.81 9.62 -17.00
C PRO A 178 13.92 8.73 -18.25
N ASN A 179 13.04 7.73 -18.35
CA ASN A 179 12.96 6.85 -19.52
C ASN A 179 11.62 6.99 -20.26
N VAL A 180 11.41 6.19 -21.30
CA VAL A 180 10.18 6.18 -22.11
C VAL A 180 8.93 6.01 -21.24
N THR A 181 9.01 5.18 -20.19
CA THR A 181 7.90 5.00 -19.24
C THR A 181 7.65 6.27 -18.41
N SER A 182 8.69 6.95 -17.94
CA SER A 182 8.57 8.22 -17.21
C SER A 182 7.84 9.27 -18.04
N TYR A 183 8.26 9.47 -19.29
CA TYR A 183 7.61 10.40 -20.21
C TYR A 183 6.18 9.98 -20.55
N GLY A 184 5.90 8.68 -20.71
CA GLY A 184 4.53 8.19 -20.90
C GLY A 184 3.59 8.55 -19.75
N VAL A 185 4.07 8.49 -18.50
CA VAL A 185 3.30 8.93 -17.33
C VAL A 185 3.08 10.46 -17.35
N LEU A 186 4.11 11.22 -17.72
CA LEU A 186 4.03 12.68 -17.81
C LEU A 186 3.05 13.15 -18.90
N ILE A 187 3.12 12.57 -20.11
CA ILE A 187 2.20 12.85 -21.22
C ILE A 187 0.76 12.56 -20.77
N LYS A 188 0.53 11.40 -20.16
CA LYS A 188 -0.79 11.05 -19.64
C LYS A 188 -1.29 12.05 -18.59
N ALA A 189 -0.41 12.57 -17.73
CA ALA A 189 -0.79 13.61 -16.78
C ALA A 189 -1.21 14.91 -17.50
N TYR A 190 -0.46 15.36 -18.51
CA TYR A 190 -0.81 16.54 -19.31
C TYR A 190 -2.19 16.40 -19.97
N CYS A 191 -2.47 15.25 -20.61
CA CYS A 191 -3.79 14.99 -21.20
C CYS A 191 -4.93 15.04 -20.17
N MET A 192 -4.70 14.53 -18.95
CA MET A 192 -5.71 14.55 -17.89
C MET A 192 -5.93 15.94 -17.27
N THR A 193 -5.00 16.88 -17.50
CA THR A 193 -5.15 18.28 -17.07
C THR A 193 -5.77 19.19 -18.13
N GLY A 194 -6.10 18.68 -19.33
CA GLY A 194 -6.59 19.48 -20.45
C GLY A 194 -5.55 20.44 -21.02
N ASN A 195 -4.26 20.13 -20.82
CA ASN A 195 -3.14 20.97 -21.26
C ASN A 195 -2.46 20.32 -22.47
N ASP A 196 -3.27 20.04 -23.48
CA ASP A 196 -2.95 19.21 -24.64
C ASP A 196 -1.83 19.81 -25.49
N ALA A 197 -1.66 21.14 -25.44
CA ALA A 197 -0.63 21.88 -26.16
C ALA A 197 0.80 21.49 -25.77
N LYS A 198 1.01 20.95 -24.55
CA LYS A 198 2.32 20.49 -24.06
C LYS A 198 2.51 18.96 -24.15
N ALA A 199 1.52 18.23 -24.68
CA ALA A 199 1.54 16.77 -24.78
C ALA A 199 2.12 16.22 -26.10
N LYS A 200 2.69 17.09 -26.95
CA LYS A 200 3.42 16.74 -28.18
C LYS A 200 4.92 16.67 -27.93
#